data_AF-G4W6Z2-F1
#
_entry.id   AF-G4W6Z2-F1
#
_cell.length_a   1.000
_cell.length_b   1.000
_cell.length_c   1.000
_cell.angle_alpha   90.00
_cell.angle_beta   90.00
_cell.angle_gamma   90.00
#
_symmetry.space_group_name_H-M   'P 1'
#
loop_
_entity.id
_entity.type
_entity.pdbx_description
1 polymer ?
#
loop_
_entity_poly.entity_id
_entity_poly.type
_entity_poly.pdbx_seq_one_letter_code
_entity_poly.pdbx_strand_id
1 'polypeptide(L)'
;TDDKVTIESAEATLKYNVAIKCATITPDEARVKEFNLKKMWKSPNGTIRNILNGTVFREPILCKNVPRLIPGWTKPICIGRHAFGDQYKATDIVIKGPGKLKLVFVPEGKDEKTELDVFKFTGAGGVALSMYNTDESISAFAEASMNTAYQKKWPLYLSTKNTILKRYDG
;
A
#
# COMPACT_ATOMS: atom_id res chain seq x y z
N THR A 1 0.41 6.65 24.73
CA THR A 1 -0.76 7.25 24.04
C THR A 1 -1.62 6.21 23.33
N ASP A 2 -1.35 4.90 23.47
CA ASP A 2 -2.07 3.84 22.75
C ASP A 2 -2.21 4.09 21.24
N ASP A 3 -1.11 4.58 20.64
CA ASP A 3 -0.95 4.98 19.23
C ASP A 3 -1.83 6.16 18.76
N LYS A 4 -2.59 6.83 19.64
CA LYS A 4 -3.37 8.03 19.30
C LYS A 4 -2.53 9.15 18.68
N VAL A 5 -1.30 9.33 19.17
CA VAL A 5 -0.36 10.36 18.67
C VAL A 5 -0.08 10.22 17.17
N THR A 6 -0.09 9.00 16.65
CA THR A 6 0.12 8.74 15.22
C THR A 6 -1.05 9.26 14.39
N ILE A 7 -2.29 9.05 14.85
CA ILE A 7 -3.52 9.52 14.20
C ILE A 7 -3.59 11.05 14.28
N GLU A 8 -3.41 11.61 15.47
CA GLU A 8 -3.44 13.06 15.72
C GLU A 8 -2.41 13.81 14.85
N SER A 9 -1.21 13.22 14.65
CA SER A 9 -0.20 13.80 13.76
C SER A 9 -0.62 13.83 12.29
N ALA A 10 -1.38 12.83 11.84
CA ALA A 10 -1.90 12.79 10.47
C ALA A 10 -3.02 13.80 10.29
N GLU A 11 -3.93 13.92 11.26
CA GLU A 11 -5.01 14.93 11.26
C GLU A 11 -4.44 16.36 11.28
N ALA A 12 -3.39 16.60 12.06
CA ALA A 12 -2.68 17.87 12.04
C ALA A 12 -2.07 18.14 10.65
N THR A 13 -1.55 17.12 9.98
CA THR A 13 -1.03 17.26 8.61
C THR A 13 -2.13 17.61 7.62
N LEU A 14 -3.34 17.04 7.75
CA LEU A 14 -4.50 17.45 6.94
C LEU A 14 -4.85 18.93 7.16
N LYS A 15 -4.77 19.42 8.41
CA LYS A 15 -5.07 20.81 8.75
C LYS A 15 -4.02 21.80 8.26
N TYR A 16 -2.74 21.42 8.29
CA TYR A 16 -1.61 22.32 8.04
C TYR A 16 -0.81 22.01 6.76
N ASN A 17 -1.25 21.01 5.98
CA ASN A 17 -0.73 20.57 4.68
C ASN A 17 0.68 19.95 4.65
N VAL A 18 1.59 20.36 5.54
CA VAL A 18 3.00 19.96 5.48
C VAL A 18 3.43 19.28 6.77
N ALA A 19 4.13 18.15 6.64
CA ALA A 19 4.75 17.44 7.75
C ALA A 19 6.16 16.97 7.39
N ILE A 20 7.04 16.96 8.39
CA ILE A 20 8.39 16.38 8.32
C ILE A 20 8.43 15.28 9.37
N LYS A 21 8.79 14.06 8.95
CA LYS A 21 8.70 12.88 9.80
C LYS A 21 10.07 12.20 9.96
N CYS A 22 10.43 11.91 11.21
CA CYS A 22 11.57 11.05 11.53
C CYS A 22 11.26 9.56 11.25
N ALA A 23 12.31 8.75 11.04
CA ALA A 23 12.16 7.30 10.96
C ALA A 23 11.59 6.75 12.28
N THR A 24 10.72 5.75 12.18
CA THR A 24 10.01 5.16 13.33
C THR A 24 10.09 3.64 13.28
N ILE A 25 10.26 3.01 14.44
CA ILE A 25 10.18 1.55 14.58
C ILE A 25 8.76 1.10 14.27
N THR A 26 8.63 0.05 13.46
CA THR A 26 7.41 -0.75 13.38
C THR A 26 7.68 -2.01 14.18
N PRO A 27 7.03 -2.22 15.33
CA PRO A 27 7.41 -3.28 16.26
C PRO A 27 7.07 -4.66 15.71
N ASP A 28 7.99 -5.61 15.91
CA ASP A 28 7.82 -7.06 15.78
C ASP A 28 7.83 -7.70 17.18
N GLU A 29 7.82 -9.03 17.28
CA GLU A 29 7.85 -9.75 18.55
C GLU A 29 9.08 -9.41 19.40
N ALA A 30 10.23 -9.17 18.77
CA ALA A 30 11.45 -8.80 19.46
C ALA A 30 11.34 -7.39 20.05
N ARG A 31 10.82 -6.43 19.27
CA ARG A 31 10.62 -5.04 19.72
C ARG A 31 9.54 -4.93 20.79
N VAL A 32 8.50 -5.78 20.76
CA VAL A 32 7.52 -5.85 21.85
C VAL A 32 8.20 -6.22 23.16
N LYS A 33 9.10 -7.20 23.15
CA LYS A 33 9.87 -7.62 24.34
C LYS A 33 10.89 -6.56 24.76
N GLU A 34 11.67 -6.04 23.82
CA GLU A 34 12.72 -5.04 24.07
C GLU A 34 12.18 -3.76 24.73
N PHE A 35 11.04 -3.27 24.25
CA PHE A 35 10.45 -2.01 24.73
C PHE A 35 9.27 -2.22 25.69
N ASN A 36 9.00 -3.47 26.11
CA ASN A 36 7.86 -3.84 26.96
C ASN A 36 6.53 -3.24 26.47
N LEU A 37 6.24 -3.40 25.18
CA LEU A 37 5.08 -2.78 24.54
C LEU A 37 3.78 -3.49 24.94
N LYS A 38 2.72 -2.72 25.17
CA LYS A 38 1.38 -3.26 25.45
C LYS A 38 0.86 -4.20 24.35
N LYS A 39 1.23 -3.93 23.09
CA LYS A 39 0.93 -4.77 21.92
C LYS A 39 1.88 -4.43 20.77
N MET A 40 1.86 -5.27 19.75
CA MET A 40 2.51 -5.01 18.47
C MET A 40 1.73 -3.94 17.70
N TRP A 41 2.14 -2.68 17.83
CA TRP A 41 1.50 -1.55 17.15
C TRP A 41 1.68 -1.62 15.63
N LYS A 42 0.72 -1.08 14.89
CA LYS A 42 0.82 -0.97 13.42
C LYS A 42 1.93 0.03 13.05
N SER A 43 2.40 -0.04 11.81
CA SER A 43 3.41 0.91 11.32
C SER A 43 2.84 2.34 11.32
N PRO A 44 3.51 3.32 11.97
CA PRO A 44 3.07 4.72 11.93
C PRO A 44 2.99 5.25 10.50
N ASN A 45 3.88 4.80 9.61
CA ASN A 45 3.85 5.18 8.21
C ASN A 45 2.57 4.68 7.51
N GLY A 46 2.12 3.46 7.84
CA GLY A 46 0.88 2.90 7.29
C GLY A 46 -0.35 3.67 7.78
N THR A 47 -0.41 3.98 9.07
CA THR A 47 -1.50 4.77 9.66
C THR A 47 -1.59 6.16 9.03
N ILE A 48 -0.47 6.90 8.97
CA ILE A 48 -0.46 8.24 8.38
C ILE A 48 -0.86 8.22 6.89
N ARG A 49 -0.32 7.29 6.10
CA ARG A 49 -0.69 7.16 4.67
C ARG A 49 -2.15 6.79 4.48
N ASN A 50 -2.72 5.98 5.36
CA ASN A 50 -4.13 5.63 5.28
C ASN A 50 -5.06 6.82 5.53
N ILE A 51 -4.64 7.77 6.37
CA ILE A 51 -5.39 8.98 6.70
C ILE A 51 -5.19 10.05 5.61
N LEU A 52 -3.95 10.27 5.17
CA LEU A 52 -3.63 11.29 4.17
C LEU A 52 -4.00 10.87 2.74
N ASN A 53 -3.99 9.56 2.48
CA ASN A 53 -4.00 8.97 1.14
C ASN A 53 -2.82 9.47 0.26
N GLY A 54 -2.74 8.99 -0.98
CA GLY A 54 -1.90 9.59 -2.03
C GLY A 54 -0.69 8.77 -2.45
N THR A 55 0.29 9.47 -3.02
CA THR A 55 1.41 8.89 -3.74
C THR A 55 2.73 9.22 -3.05
N VAL A 56 3.54 8.20 -2.79
CA VAL A 56 4.88 8.38 -2.21
C VAL A 56 5.90 8.41 -3.33
N PHE A 57 6.46 9.58 -3.60
CA PHE A 57 7.57 9.76 -4.53
C PHE A 57 8.91 9.52 -3.83
N ARG A 58 9.76 8.69 -4.43
CA ARG A 58 11.12 8.41 -3.96
C ARG A 58 12.12 8.69 -5.07
N GLU A 59 13.11 9.52 -4.77
CA GLU A 59 14.15 9.92 -5.71
C GLU A 59 15.52 9.88 -5.01
N PRO A 60 16.60 9.46 -5.70
CA PRO A 60 17.93 9.49 -5.12
C PRO A 60 18.47 10.93 -5.02
N ILE A 61 19.27 11.17 -3.98
CA ILE A 61 20.17 12.33 -3.92
C ILE A 61 21.50 11.89 -4.55
N LEU A 62 21.88 12.52 -5.67
CA LEU A 62 23.09 12.13 -6.41
C LEU A 62 24.30 12.94 -5.94
N CYS A 63 25.33 12.24 -5.46
CA CYS A 63 26.62 12.81 -5.11
C CYS A 63 27.64 12.54 -6.23
N LYS A 64 28.34 13.58 -6.70
CA LYS A 64 29.31 13.48 -7.81
C LYS A 64 30.43 12.47 -7.55
N ASN A 65 30.81 12.29 -6.29
CA ASN A 65 31.90 11.44 -5.84
C ASN A 65 31.47 10.04 -5.37
N VAL A 66 30.18 9.70 -5.46
CA VAL A 66 29.68 8.37 -5.06
C VAL A 66 29.40 7.55 -6.33
N PRO A 67 30.12 6.43 -6.56
CA PRO A 67 29.86 5.57 -7.71
C PRO A 67 28.49 4.89 -7.57
N ARG A 68 27.82 4.70 -8.70
CA ARG A 68 26.48 4.06 -8.76
C ARG A 68 26.62 2.58 -9.08
N LEU A 69 25.71 1.78 -8.51
CA LEU A 69 25.66 0.33 -8.76
C LEU A 69 25.45 0.01 -10.25
N ILE A 70 24.63 0.80 -10.94
CA ILE A 70 24.41 0.70 -12.38
C ILE A 70 25.06 1.92 -13.03
N PRO A 71 26.24 1.81 -13.64
CA PRO A 71 27.01 2.96 -14.13
C PRO A 71 26.27 3.77 -15.21
N GLY A 72 25.46 3.10 -16.03
CA GLY A 72 24.68 3.73 -17.10
C GLY A 72 23.54 4.64 -16.62
N TRP A 73 23.16 4.56 -15.34
CA TRP A 73 22.16 5.46 -14.76
C TRP A 73 22.78 6.82 -14.46
N THR A 74 22.84 7.69 -15.46
CA THR A 74 23.41 9.04 -15.34
C THR A 74 22.41 10.09 -14.89
N LYS A 75 21.11 9.78 -14.94
CA LYS A 75 20.00 10.64 -14.49
C LYS A 75 19.24 9.95 -13.35
N PRO A 76 18.65 10.71 -12.41
CA PRO A 76 17.82 10.13 -11.35
C PRO A 76 16.56 9.47 -11.90
N ILE A 77 16.05 8.49 -11.16
CA ILE A 77 14.75 7.85 -11.40
C ILE A 77 13.88 8.16 -10.18
N CYS A 78 12.70 8.72 -10.42
CA CYS A 78 11.70 8.95 -9.38
C CYS A 78 10.63 7.85 -9.44
N ILE A 79 10.43 7.13 -8.34
CA ILE A 79 9.38 6.12 -8.22
C ILE A 79 8.20 6.72 -7.48
N GLY A 80 7.08 6.90 -8.19
CA GLY A 80 5.78 7.17 -7.59
C GLY A 80 5.11 5.87 -7.16
N ARG A 81 5.01 5.64 -5.85
CA ARG A 81 4.36 4.45 -5.29
C ARG A 81 2.93 4.79 -4.86
N HIS A 82 1.94 4.06 -5.37
CA HIS A 82 0.58 4.09 -4.85
C HIS A 82 0.56 3.56 -3.42
N ALA A 83 0.13 4.40 -2.47
CA ALA A 83 0.25 4.11 -1.04
C ALA A 83 -1.09 3.75 -0.38
N PHE A 84 -1.96 3.06 -1.12
CA PHE A 84 -3.30 2.67 -0.70
C PHE A 84 -3.66 1.27 -1.21
N GLY A 85 -4.51 0.55 -0.46
CA GLY A 85 -5.09 -0.71 -0.90
C GLY A 85 -4.10 -1.87 -1.03
N ASP A 86 -4.42 -2.79 -1.94
CA ASP A 86 -3.62 -3.94 -2.34
C ASP A 86 -3.16 -4.79 -1.13
N GLN A 87 -1.96 -5.37 -1.19
CA GLN A 87 -1.42 -6.22 -0.12
C GLN A 87 -1.31 -5.49 1.23
N TYR A 88 -1.25 -4.16 1.24
CA TYR A 88 -1.13 -3.36 2.47
C TYR A 88 -2.44 -3.26 3.26
N LYS A 89 -3.58 -3.59 2.64
CA LYS A 89 -4.90 -3.69 3.26
C LYS A 89 -5.62 -5.01 2.94
N ALA A 90 -4.85 -6.03 2.60
CA ALA A 90 -5.40 -7.34 2.34
C ALA A 90 -5.93 -7.99 3.62
N THR A 91 -6.91 -8.86 3.46
CA THR A 91 -7.33 -9.81 4.50
C THR A 91 -6.84 -11.19 4.09
N ASP A 92 -6.10 -11.85 4.97
CA ASP A 92 -5.54 -13.16 4.76
C ASP A 92 -5.98 -14.16 5.84
N ILE A 93 -5.96 -15.44 5.48
CA ILE A 93 -6.39 -16.52 6.36
C ILE A 93 -5.62 -17.81 6.07
N VAL A 94 -5.31 -18.55 7.13
CA VAL A 94 -4.87 -19.95 7.06
C VAL A 94 -6.09 -20.86 7.06
N ILE A 95 -6.25 -21.65 6.00
CA ILE A 95 -7.34 -22.60 5.84
C ILE A 95 -6.87 -23.98 6.31
N LYS A 96 -7.64 -24.61 7.20
CA LYS A 96 -7.35 -25.95 7.74
C LYS A 96 -8.34 -26.96 7.16
N GLY A 97 -7.83 -27.90 6.37
CA GLY A 97 -8.63 -28.96 5.76
C GLY A 97 -9.38 -28.56 4.47
N PRO A 98 -10.23 -29.47 3.96
CA PRO A 98 -10.96 -29.26 2.71
C PRO A 98 -12.12 -28.27 2.87
N GLY A 99 -12.43 -27.52 1.81
CA GLY A 99 -13.48 -26.50 1.83
C GLY A 99 -13.56 -25.69 0.53
N LYS A 100 -14.63 -24.93 0.35
CA LYS A 100 -14.81 -24.06 -0.82
C LYS A 100 -14.58 -22.61 -0.42
N LEU A 101 -13.60 -21.96 -1.05
CA LEU A 101 -13.33 -20.54 -0.91
C LEU A 101 -14.07 -19.76 -1.99
N LYS A 102 -14.82 -18.75 -1.56
CA LYS A 102 -15.60 -17.87 -2.42
C LYS A 102 -15.29 -16.41 -2.08
N LEU A 103 -15.38 -15.55 -3.09
CA LEU A 103 -15.42 -14.10 -2.92
C LEU A 103 -16.87 -13.65 -3.07
N VAL A 104 -17.37 -12.92 -2.08
CA VAL A 104 -18.75 -12.46 -2.02
C VAL A 104 -18.78 -10.95 -1.93
N PHE A 105 -19.52 -10.30 -2.83
CA PHE A 105 -19.82 -8.87 -2.75
C PHE A 105 -21.32 -8.69 -2.52
N VAL A 106 -21.66 -7.98 -1.44
CA VAL A 106 -23.05 -7.67 -1.06
C VAL A 106 -23.23 -6.17 -1.22
N PRO A 107 -23.99 -5.72 -2.24
CA PRO A 107 -24.27 -4.30 -2.41
C PRO A 107 -25.21 -3.81 -1.30
N GLU A 108 -25.08 -2.53 -0.89
CA GLU A 108 -25.96 -1.92 0.12
C GLU A 108 -27.37 -1.63 -0.41
N GLY A 109 -27.55 -1.66 -1.74
CA GLY A 109 -28.81 -1.38 -2.43
C GLY A 109 -29.66 -2.62 -2.71
N LYS A 110 -30.46 -2.55 -3.78
CA LYS A 110 -31.32 -3.65 -4.25
C LYS A 110 -30.64 -4.58 -5.26
N ASP A 111 -29.37 -4.33 -5.56
CA ASP A 111 -28.63 -5.11 -6.53
C ASP A 111 -28.39 -6.54 -6.02
N GLU A 112 -28.25 -7.48 -6.94
CA GLU A 112 -28.03 -8.87 -6.57
C GLU A 112 -26.62 -9.08 -6.00
N LYS A 113 -26.54 -9.92 -4.97
CA LYS A 113 -25.26 -10.38 -4.41
C LYS A 113 -24.43 -11.05 -5.50
N THR A 114 -23.17 -10.66 -5.62
CA THR A 114 -22.20 -11.35 -6.48
C THR A 114 -21.44 -12.41 -5.68
N GLU A 115 -21.33 -13.61 -6.23
CA GLU A 115 -20.59 -14.72 -5.62
C GLU A 115 -19.68 -15.36 -6.66
N LEU A 116 -18.38 -15.39 -6.37
CA LEU A 116 -17.35 -15.91 -7.26
C LEU A 116 -16.60 -17.05 -6.58
N ASP A 117 -16.46 -18.17 -7.27
CA ASP A 117 -15.65 -19.28 -6.79
C ASP A 117 -14.16 -18.98 -6.98
N VAL A 118 -13.40 -18.99 -5.89
CA VAL A 118 -11.95 -18.73 -5.93
C VAL A 118 -11.20 -20.06 -6.05
N PHE A 119 -11.46 -20.99 -5.13
CA PHE A 119 -10.78 -22.28 -5.11
C PHE A 119 -11.54 -23.31 -4.26
N LYS A 120 -11.35 -24.61 -4.53
CA LYS A 120 -11.82 -25.71 -3.68
C LYS A 120 -10.62 -26.43 -3.08
N PHE A 121 -10.40 -26.25 -1.79
CA PHE A 121 -9.42 -26.99 -1.02
C PHE A 121 -9.87 -28.45 -0.87
N THR A 122 -9.01 -29.40 -1.22
CA THR A 122 -9.27 -30.84 -1.14
C THR A 122 -8.34 -31.58 -0.17
N GLY A 123 -7.23 -30.96 0.23
CA GLY A 123 -6.20 -31.56 1.07
C GLY A 123 -6.12 -30.99 2.49
N ALA A 124 -4.91 -30.98 3.06
CA ALA A 124 -4.66 -30.57 4.44
C ALA A 124 -4.99 -29.09 4.75
N GLY A 125 -5.18 -28.25 3.72
CA GLY A 125 -5.48 -26.84 3.87
C GLY A 125 -4.65 -25.97 2.93
N GLY A 126 -4.40 -24.72 3.33
CA GLY A 126 -3.56 -23.77 2.61
C GLY A 126 -3.71 -22.35 3.16
N VAL A 127 -3.48 -21.36 2.31
CA VAL A 127 -3.67 -19.95 2.64
C VAL A 127 -4.48 -19.26 1.56
N ALA A 128 -5.19 -18.20 1.94
CA ALA A 128 -5.92 -17.34 1.02
C ALA A 128 -5.72 -15.88 1.40
N LEU A 129 -5.83 -15.02 0.40
CA LEU A 129 -5.78 -13.56 0.59
C LEU A 129 -6.79 -12.91 -0.34
N SER A 130 -7.39 -11.81 0.11
CA SER A 130 -8.21 -10.92 -0.70
C SER A 130 -7.72 -9.49 -0.50
N MET A 131 -7.66 -8.72 -1.58
CA MET A 131 -7.23 -7.32 -1.58
C MET A 131 -8.16 -6.50 -2.46
N TYR A 132 -8.09 -5.18 -2.30
CA TYR A 132 -8.93 -4.23 -3.01
C TYR A 132 -8.19 -2.92 -3.25
N ASN A 133 -8.70 -2.16 -4.21
CA ASN A 133 -8.38 -0.76 -4.41
C ASN A 133 -9.69 -0.02 -4.75
N THR A 134 -9.63 1.30 -4.93
CA THR A 134 -10.81 2.10 -5.32
C THR A 134 -10.47 3.06 -6.45
N ASP A 135 -11.45 3.36 -7.28
CA ASP A 135 -11.29 4.24 -8.45
C ASP A 135 -10.86 5.65 -8.03
N GLU A 136 -11.34 6.16 -6.89
CA GLU A 136 -10.95 7.47 -6.36
C GLU A 136 -9.46 7.48 -6.02
N SER A 137 -8.97 6.40 -5.40
CA SER A 137 -7.56 6.28 -5.01
C SER A 137 -6.64 6.10 -6.22
N ILE A 138 -7.07 5.30 -7.20
CA ILE A 138 -6.33 5.08 -8.45
C ILE A 138 -6.26 6.38 -9.28
N SER A 139 -7.38 7.11 -9.37
CA SER A 139 -7.44 8.39 -10.10
C SER A 139 -6.53 9.44 -9.45
N ALA A 140 -6.55 9.56 -8.13
CA ALA A 140 -5.66 10.46 -7.40
C ALA A 140 -4.17 10.08 -7.57
N PHE A 141 -3.87 8.77 -7.61
CA PHE A 141 -2.51 8.28 -7.90
C PHE A 141 -2.05 8.66 -9.32
N ALA A 142 -2.91 8.49 -10.31
CA ALA A 142 -2.63 8.88 -11.69
C ALA A 142 -2.39 10.39 -11.82
N GLU A 143 -3.29 11.21 -11.25
CA GLU A 143 -3.18 12.67 -11.27
C GLU A 143 -1.88 13.16 -10.62
N ALA A 144 -1.56 12.67 -9.42
CA ALA A 144 -0.32 13.02 -8.72
C ALA A 144 0.93 12.64 -9.55
N SER A 145 0.90 11.49 -10.21
CA SER A 145 2.01 11.00 -11.04
C SER A 145 2.19 11.83 -12.31
N MET A 146 1.09 12.18 -12.99
CA MET A 146 1.09 13.05 -14.17
C MET A 146 1.57 14.46 -13.83
N ASN A 147 1.06 15.05 -12.74
CA ASN A 147 1.49 16.37 -12.26
C ASN A 147 3.00 16.39 -11.93
N THR A 148 3.50 15.35 -11.27
CA THR A 148 4.93 15.23 -10.94
C THR A 148 5.79 15.10 -12.19
N ALA A 149 5.39 14.27 -13.15
CA ALA A 149 6.09 14.11 -14.42
C ALA A 149 6.11 15.41 -15.24
N TYR A 150 4.98 16.12 -15.29
CA TYR A 150 4.87 17.42 -15.95
C TYR A 150 5.81 18.46 -15.32
N GLN A 151 5.78 18.62 -14.00
CA GLN A 151 6.65 19.54 -13.27
C GLN A 151 8.14 19.23 -13.49
N LYS A 152 8.51 17.94 -13.50
CA LYS A 152 9.90 17.50 -13.77
C LYS A 152 10.28 17.57 -15.24
N LYS A 153 9.31 17.71 -16.15
CA LYS A 153 9.49 17.59 -17.62
C LYS A 153 10.10 16.24 -18.00
N TRP A 154 9.68 15.17 -17.35
CA TRP A 154 10.18 13.81 -17.56
C TRP A 154 9.10 12.91 -18.19
N PRO A 155 9.48 11.86 -18.91
CA PRO A 155 8.53 10.83 -19.33
C PRO A 155 7.95 10.10 -18.10
N LEU A 156 6.71 9.62 -18.23
CA LEU A 156 6.02 8.84 -17.21
C LEU A 156 5.77 7.42 -17.72
N TYR A 157 6.01 6.43 -16.86
CA TYR A 157 5.75 5.02 -17.14
C TYR A 157 4.95 4.42 -15.98
N LEU A 158 3.95 3.61 -16.32
CA LEU A 158 3.19 2.79 -15.38
C LEU A 158 3.39 1.32 -15.76
N SER A 159 3.57 0.46 -14.76
CA SER A 159 3.72 -0.98 -14.97
C SER A 159 2.68 -1.74 -14.14
N THR A 160 1.93 -2.62 -14.78
CA THR A 160 0.98 -3.55 -14.15
C THR A 160 1.17 -4.96 -14.74
N LYS A 161 0.37 -5.92 -14.27
CA LYS A 161 0.27 -7.28 -14.82
C LYS A 161 -1.15 -7.58 -15.34
N ASN A 162 -1.73 -6.63 -16.07
CA ASN A 162 -3.08 -6.75 -16.67
C ASN A 162 -3.28 -7.96 -17.60
N THR A 163 -2.21 -8.55 -18.12
CA THR A 163 -2.28 -9.80 -18.89
C THR A 163 -2.84 -10.96 -18.04
N ILE A 164 -2.56 -10.95 -16.74
CA ILE A 164 -3.03 -11.92 -15.74
C ILE A 164 -4.20 -11.34 -14.94
N LEU A 165 -4.03 -10.16 -14.36
CA LEU A 165 -5.04 -9.50 -13.52
C LEU A 165 -5.94 -8.59 -14.35
N LYS A 166 -6.65 -9.18 -15.33
CA LYS A 166 -7.37 -8.44 -16.37
C LYS A 166 -8.39 -7.39 -15.87
N ARG A 167 -8.99 -7.63 -14.70
CA ARG A 167 -10.01 -6.74 -14.10
C ARG A 167 -9.47 -5.85 -12.98
N TYR A 168 -8.35 -6.22 -12.36
CA TYR A 168 -7.78 -5.47 -11.23
C TYR A 168 -6.72 -4.48 -11.72
N ASP A 169 -5.90 -4.90 -12.68
CA ASP A 169 -4.80 -4.12 -13.24
C ASP A 169 -5.14 -3.45 -14.58
N GLY A 170 -6.28 -3.80 -15.17
CA GLY A 170 -6.75 -3.32 -16.47
C GLY A 170 -7.71 -2.16 -16.30
#